data_AF-A0A542DNM4-F1
#
_entry.id   AF-A0A542DNM4-F1
#
_cell.length_a   1.000
_cell.length_b   1.000
_cell.length_c   1.000
_cell.angle_alpha   90.00
_cell.angle_beta   90.00
_cell.angle_gamma   90.00
#
_symmetry.space_group_name_H-M   'P 1'
#
loop_
_entity.id
_entity.type
_entity.pdbx_description
1 polymer ?
#
loop_
_entity_poly.entity_id
_entity_poly.type
_entity_poly.pdbx_seq_one_letter_code
_entity_poly.pdbx_strand_id
1 'polypeptide(L)' 'MTPTRKVGLSGAVGALTVILVWILSGLGVDVPAEVSTAITSILMFAVGYRVPDKTNTELGAKR' A
#
# COMPACT_ATOMS: atom_id res chain seq x y z
N MET A 1 18.32 -8.25 -9.03
CA MET A 1 17.40 -8.24 -7.86
C MET A 1 16.03 -7.78 -8.35
N THR A 2 15.11 -8.71 -8.56
CA THR A 2 13.75 -8.37 -9.01
C THR A 2 12.94 -8.00 -7.77
N PRO A 3 12.36 -6.78 -7.67
CA PRO A 3 11.58 -6.39 -6.50
C PRO A 3 10.44 -7.38 -6.26
N THR A 4 10.37 -7.94 -5.06
CA THR A 4 9.28 -8.84 -4.64
C THR A 4 7.95 -8.10 -4.79
N ARG A 5 6.89 -8.78 -5.27
CA ARG A 5 5.55 -8.17 -5.46
C ARG A 5 5.06 -7.34 -4.27
N LYS A 6 5.42 -7.73 -3.04
CA LYS A 6 5.14 -6.96 -1.82
C LYS A 6 5.69 -5.52 -1.87
N VAL A 7 6.92 -5.34 -2.33
CA VAL A 7 7.59 -4.03 -2.40
C VAL A 7 7.04 -3.16 -3.53
N GLY A 8 6.69 -3.76 -4.67
CA GLY A 8 6.03 -3.04 -5.76
C GLY A 8 4.64 -2.53 -5.37
N LEU A 9 3.89 -3.35 -4.61
CA LEU A 9 2.55 -2.98 -4.14
C LEU A 9 2.59 -1.90 -3.04
N SER A 10 3.54 -1.93 -2.11
CA SER A 10 3.66 -0.87 -1.10
C SER A 10 3.99 0.49 -1.74
N GLY A 11 4.85 0.52 -2.76
CA GLY A 11 5.14 1.75 -3.52
C GLY A 11 3.92 2.32 -4.25
N ALA A 12 3.12 1.46 -4.90
CA ALA A 12 1.90 1.87 -5.57
C ALA A 12 0.86 2.46 -4.61
N VAL A 13 0.81 1.97 -3.38
CA VAL A 13 -0.13 2.42 -2.34
C VAL A 13 0.23 3.79 -1.79
N GLY A 14 1.52 4.04 -1.57
CA GLY A 14 1.99 5.38 -1.22
C GLY A 14 1.61 6.40 -2.30
N ALA A 15 1.86 6.06 -3.57
CA ALA A 15 1.48 6.92 -4.69
C ALA A 15 -0.05 7.14 -4.78
N LEU A 16 -0.85 6.09 -4.60
CA LEU A 16 -2.31 6.19 -4.61
C LEU A 16 -2.82 7.11 -3.50
N THR A 17 -2.20 7.05 -2.32
CA THR A 17 -2.58 7.87 -1.17
C THR A 17 -2.28 9.35 -1.42
N VAL A 18 -1.12 9.65 -2.01
CA VAL A 18 -0.76 11.02 -2.39
C VAL A 18 -1.75 11.59 -3.40
N ILE A 19 -2.14 10.82 -4.42
CA ILE A 19 -3.15 11.24 -5.41
C ILE A 19 -4.49 11.52 -4.73
N LEU A 20 -4.89 10.68 -3.77
CA LEU A 20 -6.17 10.79 -3.08
C LEU A 20 -6.23 12.03 -2.19
N VAL A 21 -5.16 12.32 -1.44
CA VAL A 21 -5.02 13.54 -0.64
C VAL A 21 -5.00 14.78 -1.55
N TRP A 22 -4.28 14.72 -2.67
CA TRP A 22 -4.22 15.82 -3.64
C TRP A 22 -5.60 16.17 -4.21
N ILE A 23 -6.41 15.16 -4.58
CA ILE A 23 -7.78 15.37 -5.06
C ILE A 23 -8.66 15.99 -3.96
N LEU A 24 -8.57 15.50 -2.73
CA LEU A 24 -9.35 16.02 -1.59
C LEU A 24 -9.02 17.49 -1.30
N SER A 25 -7.72 17.84 -1.29
CA SER A 25 -7.29 19.23 -1.14
C SER A 25 -7.77 20.12 -2.29
N GLY A 26 -7.81 19.60 -3.52
CA GLY A 26 -8.34 20.30 -4.68
C GLY A 26 -9.86 20.60 -4.60
N LEU A 27 -10.60 19.83 -3.79
CA LEU A 27 -12.04 20.02 -3.55
C LEU A 27 -12.32 20.96 -2.36
N GLY A 28 -11.29 21.60 -1.79
CA GLY A 28 -11.44 22.50 -0.64
C GLY A 28 -11.61 21.79 0.70
N VAL A 29 -11.38 20.47 0.75
CA VAL A 29 -11.30 19.73 2.01
C VAL A 29 -9.93 19.98 2.61
N ASP A 30 -9.90 20.65 3.76
CA ASP A 30 -8.68 20.77 4.54
C ASP A 30 -8.33 19.36 5.07
N VAL A 31 -7.19 18.83 4.63
CA VAL A 31 -6.70 17.51 5.05
C VAL A 31 -5.45 17.74 5.91
N PRO A 32 -5.59 17.76 7.24
CA PRO A 32 -4.46 17.83 8.16
C PRO A 32 -3.46 16.69 7.92
N ALA A 33 -2.20 16.91 8.30
CA ALA A 33 -1.14 15.91 8.15
C ALA A 33 -1.47 14.60 8.91
N GLU A 34 -2.21 14.71 10.02
CA GLU A 34 -2.69 13.59 10.83
C GLU A 34 -3.69 12.71 10.06
N VAL A 35 -4.53 13.31 9.22
CA VAL A 35 -5.53 12.58 8.42
C VAL A 35 -4.87 11.84 7.26
N SER A 36 -3.92 12.48 6.57
CA SER A 36 -3.20 11.84 5.45
C SER A 36 -2.35 10.66 5.92
N THR A 37 -1.70 10.78 7.09
CA THR A 37 -0.92 9.70 7.69
C THR A 37 -1.80 8.55 8.18
N ALA A 38 -2.97 8.83 8.74
CA ALA A 38 -3.96 7.81 9.11
C ALA A 38 -4.44 7.02 7.88
N ILE A 39 -4.81 7.70 6.79
CA ILE A 39 -5.24 7.06 5.54
C ILE A 39 -4.12 6.20 4.96
N THR A 40 -2.89 6.72 4.90
CA THR A 40 -1.72 5.98 4.41
C THR A 40 -1.48 4.70 5.21
N SER A 41 -1.61 4.78 6.53
CA SER A 41 -1.40 3.64 7.44
C SER A 41 -2.45 2.55 7.23
N ILE A 42 -3.72 2.93 7.07
CA ILE A 42 -4.82 2.00 6.77
C ILE A 42 -4.59 1.32 5.41
N LEU A 43 -4.21 2.08 4.39
CA LEU A 43 -3.98 1.54 3.06
C LEU A 43 -2.76 0.60 3.02
N MET A 44 -1.67 0.96 3.71
CA MET A 44 -0.50 0.10 3.86
C MET A 44 -0.85 -1.20 4.59
N PHE A 45 -1.66 -1.12 5.65
CA PHE A 45 -2.13 -2.30 6.36
C PHE A 45 -3.02 -3.20 5.48
N ALA A 46 -3.96 -2.60 4.75
CA ALA A 46 -4.83 -3.31 3.82
C ALA A 46 -4.03 -4.04 2.72
N VAL A 47 -2.94 -3.43 2.24
CA VAL A 47 -2.07 -4.05 1.26
C VAL A 47 -1.20 -5.13 1.88
N GLY A 48 -0.66 -4.91 3.07
CA GLY A 48 0.03 -5.95 3.83
C GLY A 48 -0.85 -7.20 4.04
N TYR A 49 -2.14 -7.00 4.32
CA TYR A 49 -3.11 -8.08 4.49
C TYR A 49 -3.43 -8.82 3.18
N ARG A 50 -3.48 -8.09 2.05
CA ARG A 50 -3.95 -8.63 0.77
C ARG A 50 -2.84 -9.16 -0.13
N VAL A 51 -1.56 -8.92 0.18
CA VAL A 51 -0.45 -9.53 -0.55
C VAL A 51 -0.14 -10.92 0.02
N PRO A 52 -0.48 -12.01 -0.69
CA PRO A 52 -0.18 -13.35 -0.22
C PRO A 52 1.33 -13.59 -0.23
N ASP A 53 1.88 -14.08 0.88
CA ASP A 53 3.24 -14.60 0.90
C ASP A 53 3.30 -15.88 0.06
N LYS A 54 3.84 -15.76 -1.16
CA LYS A 54 4.12 -16.93 -2.02
C LYS A 54 5.25 -17.82 -1.48
N THR A 55 5.82 -17.48 -0.32
CA THR A 55 6.90 -18.22 0.35
C THR A 55 6.53 -19.69 0.63
N ASN A 56 5.25 -20.03 0.79
CA ASN A 56 4.82 -21.42 1.04
C ASN A 56 4.59 -22.29 -0.20
N THR A 57 4.54 -21.72 -1.41
CA THR A 57 4.29 -22.53 -2.63
C THR A 57 5.55 -23.26 -3.10
N GLU A 58 6.75 -22.74 -2.80
CA GLU A 58 8.03 -23.34 -3.23
C GLU A 58 8.50 -24.47 -2.29
N LEU A 59 8.06 -24.49 -1.02
CA LEU A 59 8.41 -25.54 -0.07
C LEU A 59 7.60 -26.84 -0.29
N GLY A 60 6.42 -26.76 -0.91
CA GLY A 60 5.54 -27.90 -1.20
C GLY A 60 5.82 -28.63 -2.51
N ALA A 61 6.48 -27.98 -3.47
CA ALA A 61 6.82 -28.57 -4.78
C ALA A 61 8.09 -29.45 -4.75
N LYS A 62 8.72 -29.59 -3.56
CA LYS A 62 9.98 -30.32 -3.35
C LYS A 62 9.81 -31.50 -2.40
N ARG A 63 8.60 -32.07 -2.31
CA ARG A 63 8.30 -33.34 -1.63
C ARG A 63 7.91 -34.41 -2.64
#